data_AF-A0A0F9CW47-F1
#
_entry.id   AF-A0A0F9CW47-F1
#
_cell.length_a   1.000
_cell.length_b   1.000
_cell.length_c   1.000
_cell.angle_alpha   90.00
_cell.angle_beta   90.00
_cell.angle_gamma   90.00
#
_symmetry.space_group_name_H-M   'P 1'
#
loop_
_entity.id
_entity.type
_entity.pdbx_description
1 polymer ?
#
loop_
_entity_poly.entity_id
_entity_poly.type
_entity_poly.pdbx_seq_one_letter_code
_entity_poly.pdbx_strand_id
1 'polypeptide(L)'
;METDIILHGESLEILKTLPNESIDCVVTSPPYWGLRDYGVENQLGLEKNLKEYLNKLCDIFDEVKRVLKQTGTCWVNLGDTYNSSPAGGIGYNAKVGATKNGVQSTNKGLQKNISEKCLCQIPSRFAIEMTDRGWILRNEIIWHKPNCMPSSINDRFTVDFEKLFFFVKNKKYYFKQQFEKGNPEGSHSQGHSG
;
A
#
# COMPACT_ATOMS: atom_id res chain seq x y z
N MET A 1 -0.05 -20.00 -20.49
CA MET A 1 -0.92 -19.90 -19.31
C MET A 1 -2.27 -19.46 -19.80
N GLU A 2 -3.33 -20.06 -19.27
CA GLU A 2 -4.69 -19.56 -19.43
C GLU A 2 -4.78 -18.16 -18.80
N THR A 3 -5.51 -17.25 -19.44
CA THR A 3 -5.69 -15.87 -18.97
C THR A 3 -7.00 -15.75 -18.18
N ASP A 4 -7.18 -14.63 -17.47
CA ASP A 4 -8.46 -14.27 -16.86
C ASP A 4 -8.96 -15.23 -15.76
N ILE A 5 -8.01 -15.80 -15.01
CA ILE A 5 -8.29 -16.71 -13.88
C ILE A 5 -8.39 -15.92 -12.57
N ILE A 6 -9.40 -16.26 -11.75
CA ILE A 6 -9.50 -15.83 -10.36
C ILE A 6 -9.18 -17.02 -9.45
N LEU A 7 -8.12 -16.88 -8.67
CA LEU A 7 -7.78 -17.83 -7.61
C LEU A 7 -8.39 -17.35 -6.30
N HIS A 8 -9.31 -18.12 -5.73
CA HIS A 8 -9.99 -17.77 -4.49
C HIS A 8 -9.31 -18.44 -3.29
N GLY A 9 -8.77 -17.64 -2.38
CA GLY A 9 -8.14 -18.11 -1.15
C GLY A 9 -7.40 -17.00 -0.43
N GLU A 10 -6.75 -17.35 0.67
CA GLU A 10 -5.83 -16.45 1.38
C GLU A 10 -4.58 -16.21 0.52
N SER A 11 -4.20 -14.94 0.35
CA SER A 11 -3.21 -14.54 -0.64
C SER A 11 -1.86 -15.21 -0.45
N LEU A 12 -1.38 -15.35 0.79
CA LEU A 12 -0.10 -16.00 1.08
C LEU A 12 -0.14 -17.47 0.67
N GLU A 13 -1.20 -18.19 1.04
CA GLU A 13 -1.36 -19.60 0.66
C GLU A 13 -1.50 -19.79 -0.87
N ILE A 14 -2.25 -18.92 -1.56
CA ILE A 14 -2.35 -18.98 -3.03
C ILE A 14 -1.01 -18.71 -3.69
N LEU A 15 -0.26 -17.70 -3.24
CA LEU A 15 1.06 -17.37 -3.80
C LEU A 15 2.01 -18.57 -3.72
N LYS A 16 2.00 -19.32 -2.61
CA LYS A 16 2.82 -20.54 -2.43
C LYS A 16 2.55 -21.63 -3.47
N THR A 17 1.35 -21.68 -4.05
CA THR A 17 1.01 -22.63 -5.13
C THR A 17 1.55 -22.22 -6.50
N LEU A 18 1.91 -20.94 -6.68
CA LEU A 18 2.43 -20.44 -7.95
C LEU A 18 3.91 -20.78 -8.12
N PRO A 19 4.37 -21.11 -9.34
CA PRO A 19 5.78 -21.36 -9.60
C PRO A 19 6.66 -20.13 -9.30
N ASN A 20 7.94 -20.38 -9.05
CA ASN A 20 8.93 -19.29 -8.98
C ASN A 20 8.99 -18.56 -10.33
N GLU A 21 9.21 -17.24 -10.28
CA GLU A 21 9.49 -16.45 -11.48
C GLU A 21 8.46 -16.63 -12.62
N SER A 22 7.18 -16.76 -12.28
CA SER A 22 6.08 -16.93 -13.24
C SER A 22 5.32 -15.64 -13.54
N ILE A 23 5.46 -14.60 -12.71
CA ILE A 23 4.67 -13.36 -12.80
C ILE A 23 5.54 -12.19 -13.29
N ASP A 24 5.05 -11.44 -14.29
CA ASP A 24 5.75 -10.26 -14.84
C ASP A 24 5.47 -8.97 -14.07
N CYS A 25 4.24 -8.81 -13.58
CA CYS A 25 3.79 -7.57 -12.94
C CYS A 25 2.80 -7.90 -11.83
N VAL A 26 2.99 -7.26 -10.67
CA VAL A 26 2.04 -7.29 -9.55
C VAL A 26 1.59 -5.88 -9.28
N VAL A 27 0.27 -5.68 -9.21
CA VAL A 27 -0.35 -4.39 -8.85
C VAL A 27 -1.35 -4.66 -7.74
N THR A 28 -1.21 -3.99 -6.59
CA THR A 28 -2.04 -4.30 -5.43
C THR A 28 -2.25 -3.09 -4.50
N SER A 29 -3.37 -3.13 -3.76
CA SER A 29 -3.69 -2.24 -2.65
C SER A 29 -4.10 -3.11 -1.45
N PRO A 30 -3.14 -3.64 -0.67
CA PRO A 30 -3.45 -4.55 0.43
C PRO A 30 -4.33 -3.84 1.47
N PRO A 31 -5.08 -4.59 2.31
CA PRO A 31 -5.87 -4.01 3.40
C PRO A 31 -5.08 -3.00 4.25
N TYR A 32 -5.58 -1.78 4.38
CA TYR A 32 -4.92 -0.76 5.21
C TYR A 32 -5.18 -1.01 6.68
N TRP A 33 -4.14 -0.93 7.50
CA TRP A 33 -4.22 -1.26 8.91
C TRP A 33 -5.22 -0.38 9.68
N GLY A 34 -6.18 -1.04 10.34
CA GLY A 34 -7.22 -0.45 11.15
C GLY A 34 -8.31 0.28 10.39
N LEU A 35 -8.42 0.10 9.06
CA LEU A 35 -9.39 0.82 8.24
C LEU A 35 -10.71 0.07 8.02
N ARG A 36 -10.66 -1.22 7.73
CA ARG A 36 -11.84 -2.01 7.35
C ARG A 36 -11.79 -3.41 7.96
N ASP A 37 -12.94 -3.89 8.39
CA ASP A 37 -13.20 -5.29 8.71
C ASP A 37 -13.96 -5.94 7.56
N TYR A 38 -13.41 -7.02 7.01
CA TYR A 38 -13.94 -7.81 5.91
C TYR A 38 -14.78 -9.02 6.39
N GLY A 39 -14.93 -9.22 7.70
CA GLY A 39 -15.76 -10.27 8.28
C GLY A 39 -15.21 -11.68 8.09
N VAL A 40 -13.90 -11.82 7.84
CA VAL A 40 -13.23 -13.11 7.67
C VAL A 40 -12.14 -13.30 8.72
N GLU A 41 -12.00 -14.53 9.20
CA GLU A 41 -10.93 -14.89 10.12
C GLU A 41 -9.56 -14.70 9.46
N ASN A 42 -8.56 -14.32 10.26
CA ASN A 42 -7.18 -14.10 9.82
C ASN A 42 -6.99 -13.06 8.71
N GLN A 43 -7.96 -12.16 8.49
CA GLN A 43 -7.78 -11.04 7.57
C GLN A 43 -6.56 -10.18 7.93
N LEU A 44 -5.85 -9.72 6.90
CA LEU A 44 -4.81 -8.72 7.06
C LEU A 44 -5.46 -7.35 7.36
N GLY A 45 -4.83 -6.57 8.24
CA GLY A 45 -5.21 -5.18 8.51
C GLY A 45 -5.91 -4.96 9.86
N LEU A 46 -6.22 -6.01 10.62
CA LEU A 46 -6.80 -5.92 11.97
C LEU A 46 -5.88 -6.47 13.08
N GLU A 47 -4.60 -6.62 12.79
CA GLU A 47 -3.60 -7.07 13.75
C GLU A 47 -3.55 -6.16 14.97
N LYS A 48 -3.23 -6.76 16.12
CA LYS A 48 -3.22 -6.09 17.43
C LYS A 48 -2.27 -4.89 17.48
N ASN A 49 -1.18 -4.95 16.73
CA ASN A 49 -0.17 -3.90 16.71
C ASN A 49 0.40 -3.69 15.32
N LEU A 50 0.96 -2.50 15.11
CA LEU A 50 1.50 -2.07 13.83
C LEU A 50 2.62 -3.00 13.32
N LYS A 51 3.48 -3.50 14.22
CA LYS A 51 4.61 -4.37 13.85
C LYS A 51 4.12 -5.71 13.31
N GLU A 52 3.11 -6.30 13.94
CA GLU A 52 2.51 -7.55 13.48
C GLU A 52 1.88 -7.39 12.08
N TYR A 53 1.15 -6.30 11.86
CA TYR A 53 0.61 -5.97 10.53
C TYR A 53 1.72 -5.83 9.48
N LEU A 54 2.77 -5.06 9.77
CA LEU A 54 3.89 -4.85 8.85
C LEU A 54 4.62 -6.16 8.54
N ASN A 55 4.87 -6.99 9.55
CA ASN A 55 5.51 -8.29 9.37
C ASN A 55 4.68 -9.18 8.44
N LYS A 56 3.39 -9.39 8.74
CA LYS A 56 2.50 -10.21 7.90
C LYS A 56 2.41 -9.69 6.46
N LEU A 57 2.31 -8.36 6.31
CA LEU A 57 2.30 -7.72 5.01
C LEU A 57 3.59 -8.02 4.24
N CYS A 58 4.75 -7.82 4.87
CA CYS A 58 6.05 -8.08 4.23
C CYS A 58 6.28 -9.56 3.96
N ASP A 59 5.77 -10.48 4.79
CA ASP A 59 5.84 -11.93 4.55
C ASP A 59 5.07 -12.31 3.27
N ILE A 60 3.92 -11.68 3.01
CA ILE A 60 3.21 -11.81 1.72
C ILE A 60 4.09 -11.31 0.57
N PHE A 61 4.76 -10.17 0.75
CA PHE A 61 5.63 -9.62 -0.27
C PHE A 61 6.92 -10.43 -0.50
N ASP A 62 7.39 -11.22 0.46
CA ASP A 62 8.48 -12.17 0.23
C ASP A 62 8.05 -13.28 -0.73
N GLU A 63 6.82 -13.78 -0.60
CA GLU A 63 6.24 -14.73 -1.56
C GLU A 63 5.95 -14.08 -2.92
N VAL A 64 5.49 -12.82 -2.94
CA VAL A 64 5.40 -12.03 -4.18
C VAL A 64 6.76 -11.96 -4.87
N LYS A 65 7.84 -11.70 -4.11
CA LYS A 65 9.20 -11.64 -4.65
C LYS A 65 9.63 -12.97 -5.25
N ARG A 66 9.23 -14.11 -4.67
CA ARG A 66 9.53 -15.45 -5.19
C ARG A 66 8.87 -15.70 -6.55
N VAL A 67 7.57 -15.41 -6.66
CA VAL A 67 6.81 -15.65 -7.90
C VAL A 67 7.10 -14.62 -8.99
N LEU A 68 7.60 -13.44 -8.63
CA LEU A 68 7.97 -12.39 -9.58
C LEU A 68 9.23 -12.79 -10.37
N LYS A 69 9.15 -12.67 -11.70
CA LYS A 69 10.29 -12.83 -12.61
C LYS A 69 11.42 -11.87 -12.24
N GLN A 70 12.65 -12.21 -12.63
CA GLN A 70 13.81 -11.32 -12.46
C GLN A 70 13.59 -9.95 -13.11
N THR A 71 12.88 -9.90 -14.23
CA THR A 71 12.54 -8.65 -14.93
C THR A 71 11.25 -7.99 -14.43
N GLY A 72 10.56 -8.60 -13.48
CA GLY A 72 9.22 -8.20 -13.08
C GLY A 72 9.18 -6.96 -12.19
N THR A 73 7.99 -6.37 -12.10
CA THR A 73 7.73 -5.14 -11.35
C THR A 73 6.59 -5.33 -10.34
N CYS A 74 6.65 -4.64 -9.21
CA CYS A 74 5.64 -4.70 -8.16
C CYS A 74 5.20 -3.28 -7.77
N TRP A 75 3.89 -3.04 -7.82
CA TRP A 75 3.26 -1.74 -7.59
C TRP A 75 2.32 -1.84 -6.40
N VAL A 76 2.58 -1.06 -5.35
CA VAL A 76 1.87 -1.18 -4.07
C VAL A 76 1.29 0.16 -3.67
N ASN A 77 -0.03 0.27 -3.69
CA ASN A 77 -0.74 1.42 -3.15
C ASN A 77 -0.99 1.21 -1.65
N LEU A 78 -0.53 2.12 -0.80
CA LEU A 78 -0.68 2.00 0.65
C LEU A 78 -0.98 3.34 1.33
N GLY A 79 -2.09 3.36 2.06
CA GLY A 79 -2.48 4.49 2.90
C GLY A 79 -1.89 4.42 4.31
N ASP A 80 -1.78 5.57 4.95
CA ASP A 80 -1.42 5.66 6.37
C ASP A 80 -2.68 5.81 7.24
N THR A 81 -2.49 5.70 8.54
CA THR A 81 -3.51 5.87 9.55
C THR A 81 -2.95 6.68 10.71
N TYR A 82 -3.82 7.28 11.51
CA TYR A 82 -3.43 7.99 12.71
C TYR A 82 -3.48 7.05 13.91
N ASN A 83 -2.52 7.22 14.82
CA ASN A 83 -2.60 6.62 16.14
C ASN A 83 -3.69 7.37 16.92
N SER A 84 -4.85 6.73 17.02
CA SER A 84 -6.05 7.32 17.59
C SER A 84 -6.75 6.27 18.45
N SER A 85 -7.38 6.74 19.53
CA SER A 85 -8.24 5.89 20.35
C SER A 85 -9.45 5.43 19.54
N PRO A 86 -10.02 4.23 19.82
CA PRO A 86 -11.12 3.63 19.06
C PRO A 86 -12.35 4.53 18.86
N ALA A 87 -12.51 5.58 19.68
CA ALA A 87 -13.65 6.49 19.65
C ALA A 87 -13.62 7.56 18.53
N GLY A 88 -12.52 7.72 17.77
CA GLY A 88 -12.33 8.90 16.90
C GLY A 88 -12.03 8.67 15.43
N GLY A 89 -12.02 7.42 14.94
CA GLY A 89 -11.40 7.08 13.66
C GLY A 89 -12.19 6.11 12.80
N ILE A 90 -13.52 6.22 12.74
CA ILE A 90 -14.29 5.55 11.71
C ILE A 90 -14.00 6.29 10.39
N GLY A 91 -13.17 5.72 9.53
CA GLY A 91 -12.90 6.28 8.21
C GLY A 91 -14.21 6.54 7.47
N TYR A 92 -14.30 7.64 6.73
CA TYR A 92 -15.50 8.12 6.02
C TYR A 92 -16.13 7.08 5.06
N ASN A 93 -15.43 5.97 4.77
CA ASN A 93 -15.91 4.84 3.97
C ASN A 93 -16.22 3.56 4.76
N ALA A 94 -16.25 3.61 6.09
CA ALA A 94 -17.00 2.64 6.88
C ALA A 94 -18.49 2.97 6.72
N LYS A 95 -19.02 2.73 5.52
CA LYS A 95 -20.37 2.19 5.45
C LYS A 95 -20.28 0.84 6.14
N VAL A 96 -20.47 0.91 7.45
CA VAL A 96 -20.95 -0.15 8.30
C VAL A 96 -22.06 -0.81 7.50
N GLY A 97 -21.79 -2.00 6.97
CA GLY A 97 -22.87 -2.95 6.79
C GLY A 97 -23.49 -3.05 8.18
N ALA A 98 -24.62 -2.38 8.40
CA ALA A 98 -25.38 -2.47 9.62
C ALA A 98 -25.89 -3.91 9.71
N THR A 99 -25.01 -4.82 10.14
CA THR A 99 -25.42 -6.12 10.62
C THR A 99 -26.13 -5.88 11.94
N LYS A 100 -27.20 -6.63 12.18
CA LYS A 100 -28.07 -6.52 13.37
C LYS A 100 -27.34 -6.75 14.71
N ASN A 101 -26.03 -6.98 14.69
CA ASN A 101 -25.17 -7.33 15.82
C ASN A 101 -24.05 -6.29 16.06
N GLY A 102 -24.40 -5.00 16.14
CA GLY A 102 -23.50 -3.97 16.67
C GLY A 102 -22.24 -3.65 15.84
N VAL A 103 -21.71 -2.45 16.04
CA VAL A 103 -20.41 -2.05 15.49
C VAL A 103 -19.34 -2.86 16.22
N GLN A 104 -18.73 -3.85 15.58
CA GLN A 104 -17.48 -4.40 16.11
C GLN A 104 -16.42 -3.31 15.96
N SER A 105 -16.11 -2.68 17.10
CA SER A 105 -14.97 -1.78 17.26
C SER A 105 -13.74 -2.43 16.63
N THR A 106 -13.06 -1.73 15.73
CA THR A 106 -11.70 -2.15 15.35
C THR A 106 -10.90 -2.22 16.65
N ASN A 107 -10.30 -3.37 16.96
CA ASN A 107 -9.49 -3.58 18.17
C ASN A 107 -8.14 -2.86 18.08
N LYS A 108 -8.10 -1.67 17.47
CA LYS A 108 -6.90 -0.87 17.32
C LYS A 108 -6.62 -0.16 18.65
N GLY A 109 -5.90 -0.84 19.52
CA GLY A 109 -5.33 -0.22 20.70
C GLY A 109 -4.30 0.85 20.31
N LEU A 110 -4.22 1.91 21.12
CA LEU A 110 -3.16 2.92 21.00
C LEU A 110 -1.78 2.25 20.96
N GLN A 111 -0.97 2.64 19.98
CA GLN A 111 0.41 2.17 19.92
C GLN A 111 1.23 2.89 20.98
N LYS A 112 1.79 2.14 21.94
CA LYS A 112 2.49 2.69 23.13
C LYS A 112 3.62 3.67 22.80
N ASN A 113 4.28 3.50 21.65
CA ASN A 113 5.48 4.26 21.26
C ASN A 113 5.22 5.27 20.15
N ILE A 114 3.96 5.57 19.85
CA ILE A 114 3.56 6.58 18.87
C ILE A 114 2.63 7.53 19.62
N SER A 115 2.87 8.84 19.55
CA SER A 115 1.98 9.80 20.19
C SER A 115 0.57 9.72 19.58
N GLU A 116 -0.45 10.04 20.37
CA GLU A 116 -1.80 10.24 19.83
C GLU A 116 -1.79 11.35 18.77
N LYS A 117 -2.71 11.24 17.81
CA LYS A 117 -2.81 12.14 16.64
C LYS A 117 -1.58 12.15 15.72
N CYS A 118 -0.63 11.24 15.90
CA CYS A 118 0.51 11.08 15.00
C CYS A 118 0.16 10.09 13.88
N LEU A 119 0.70 10.31 12.69
CA LEU A 119 0.70 9.30 11.63
C LEU A 119 1.49 8.06 12.10
N CYS A 120 0.98 6.88 11.80
CA CYS A 120 1.67 5.63 12.13
C CYS A 120 2.90 5.40 11.24
N GLN A 121 3.06 6.18 10.17
CA GLN A 121 4.14 6.08 9.19
C GLN A 121 4.12 4.72 8.48
N ILE A 122 2.94 4.12 8.27
CA ILE A 122 2.84 2.77 7.68
C ILE A 122 3.55 2.71 6.33
N PRO A 123 3.28 3.60 5.35
CA PRO A 123 3.90 3.49 4.03
C PRO A 123 5.42 3.60 4.10
N SER A 124 5.94 4.50 4.94
CA SER A 124 7.38 4.66 5.13
C SER A 124 8.03 3.45 5.80
N ARG A 125 7.41 2.90 6.84
CA ARG A 125 7.92 1.69 7.53
C ARG A 125 7.89 0.47 6.62
N PHE A 126 6.82 0.31 5.85
CA PHE A 126 6.70 -0.74 4.84
C PHE A 126 7.80 -0.61 3.78
N ALA A 127 8.05 0.58 3.24
CA ALA A 127 9.07 0.79 2.23
C ALA A 127 10.50 0.51 2.74
N ILE A 128 10.79 0.87 4.00
CA ILE A 128 12.06 0.54 4.66
C ILE A 128 12.19 -0.97 4.81
N GLU A 129 11.20 -1.65 5.41
CA GLU A 129 11.24 -3.09 5.63
C GLU A 129 11.36 -3.87 4.31
N MET A 130 10.63 -3.47 3.26
CA MET A 130 10.77 -4.06 1.92
C MET A 130 12.21 -3.94 1.40
N THR A 131 12.84 -2.77 1.58
CA THR A 131 14.23 -2.54 1.16
C THR A 131 15.21 -3.38 1.98
N ASP A 132 14.99 -3.50 3.29
CA ASP A 132 15.78 -4.37 4.18
C ASP A 132 15.64 -5.85 3.80
N ARG A 133 14.47 -6.27 3.29
CA ARG A 133 14.21 -7.59 2.68
C ARG A 133 14.71 -7.69 1.23
N GLY A 134 15.52 -6.74 0.78
CA GLY A 134 16.24 -6.75 -0.49
C GLY A 134 15.38 -6.44 -1.71
N TRP A 135 14.23 -5.78 -1.54
CA TRP A 135 13.57 -5.12 -2.66
C TRP A 135 14.33 -3.85 -3.06
N ILE A 136 14.20 -3.43 -4.32
CA ILE A 136 14.73 -2.16 -4.80
C ILE A 136 13.54 -1.22 -5.01
N LEU A 137 13.43 -0.19 -4.17
CA LEU A 137 12.47 0.90 -4.37
C LEU A 137 12.95 1.81 -5.50
N ARG A 138 12.16 1.95 -6.57
CA ARG A 138 12.50 2.80 -7.73
C ARG A 138 11.82 4.15 -7.65
N ASN A 139 10.55 4.17 -7.25
CA ASN A 139 9.80 5.41 -7.07
C ASN A 139 8.82 5.29 -5.91
N GLU A 140 8.68 6.40 -5.18
CA GLU A 140 7.48 6.72 -4.44
C GLU A 140 6.68 7.70 -5.30
N ILE A 141 5.46 7.32 -5.67
CA ILE A 141 4.59 8.07 -6.57
C ILE A 141 3.41 8.60 -5.75
N ILE A 142 3.06 9.86 -5.98
CA ILE A 142 1.89 10.49 -5.36
C ILE A 142 0.71 10.34 -6.29
N TRP A 143 -0.26 9.51 -5.88
CA TRP A 143 -1.56 9.45 -6.54
C TRP A 143 -2.47 10.54 -5.96
N HIS A 144 -2.47 11.70 -6.61
CA HIS A 144 -3.33 12.82 -6.26
C HIS A 144 -4.80 12.54 -6.64
N LYS A 145 -5.70 12.81 -5.70
CA LYS A 145 -7.16 12.62 -5.78
C LYS A 145 -7.84 14.00 -5.72
N PRO A 146 -7.98 14.69 -6.87
CA PRO A 146 -8.43 16.10 -6.89
C PRO A 146 -9.84 16.32 -6.34
N ASN A 147 -10.67 15.27 -6.34
CA ASN A 147 -12.04 15.30 -5.84
C ASN A 147 -12.17 14.53 -4.51
N CYS A 148 -11.15 14.59 -3.65
CA CYS A 148 -11.24 13.95 -2.34
C CYS A 148 -12.26 14.66 -1.45
N MET A 149 -12.91 13.90 -0.57
CA MET A 149 -13.78 14.47 0.44
C MET A 149 -12.93 15.21 1.49
N PRO A 150 -13.23 16.49 1.80
CA PRO A 150 -12.54 17.21 2.86
C PRO A 150 -12.64 16.50 4.22
N SER A 151 -11.55 16.53 4.98
CA SER A 151 -11.54 16.04 6.35
C SER A 151 -12.37 16.98 7.24
N SER A 152 -13.25 16.42 8.07
CA SER A 152 -14.00 17.17 9.10
C SER A 152 -13.17 17.49 10.35
N ILE A 153 -11.92 17.07 10.39
CA ILE A 153 -10.99 17.29 11.50
C ILE A 153 -10.22 18.59 11.27
N ASN A 154 -10.27 19.50 12.26
CA ASN A 154 -9.82 20.89 12.12
C ASN A 154 -8.34 21.13 12.50
N ASP A 155 -7.63 20.13 13.01
CA ASP A 155 -6.24 20.25 13.49
C ASP A 155 -5.22 19.47 12.63
N ARG A 156 -5.60 19.12 11.38
CA ARG A 156 -4.72 18.54 10.37
C ARG A 156 -5.23 18.81 8.96
N PHE A 157 -4.35 18.73 7.98
CA PHE A 157 -4.73 18.86 6.57
C PHE A 157 -5.60 17.69 6.10
N THR A 158 -6.47 17.97 5.13
CA THR A 158 -7.08 16.93 4.30
C THR A 158 -5.97 16.22 3.55
N VAL A 159 -5.98 14.88 3.58
CA VAL A 159 -5.08 14.06 2.78
C VAL A 159 -5.80 13.73 1.48
N ASP A 160 -5.37 14.37 0.40
CA ASP A 160 -5.95 14.26 -0.94
C ASP A 160 -5.10 13.38 -1.86
N PHE A 161 -4.23 12.55 -1.30
CA PHE A 161 -3.36 11.67 -2.07
C PHE A 161 -3.16 10.31 -1.41
N GLU A 162 -2.70 9.34 -2.19
CA GLU A 162 -2.15 8.08 -1.68
C GLU A 162 -0.75 7.84 -2.23
N LYS A 163 0.04 7.03 -1.51
CA LYS A 163 1.38 6.65 -1.94
C LYS A 163 1.30 5.35 -2.73
N LEU A 164 1.83 5.39 -3.96
CA LEU A 164 2.05 4.23 -4.81
C LEU A 164 3.55 3.98 -4.91
N PHE A 165 3.99 2.84 -4.39
CA PHE A 165 5.38 2.43 -4.49
C PHE A 165 5.63 1.58 -5.73
N PHE A 166 6.74 1.86 -6.42
CA PHE A 166 7.25 1.04 -7.51
C PHE A 166 8.51 0.30 -7.05
N PHE A 167 8.36 -1.01 -6.82
CA PHE A 167 9.43 -1.91 -6.43
C PHE A 167 9.85 -2.85 -7.56
N VAL A 168 11.11 -3.26 -7.54
CA VAL A 168 11.68 -4.29 -8.43
C VAL A 168 12.55 -5.26 -7.63
N LYS A 169 12.67 -6.49 -8.14
CA LYS A 169 13.49 -7.55 -7.52
C LYS A 169 14.96 -7.49 -7.97
N ASN A 170 15.22 -7.00 -9.18
CA ASN A 170 16.55 -6.95 -9.80
C ASN A 170 16.83 -5.56 -10.40
N LYS A 171 18.10 -5.18 -10.51
CA LYS A 171 18.54 -3.93 -11.18
C LYS A 171 18.20 -3.92 -12.68
N LYS A 172 18.14 -5.10 -13.31
CA LYS A 172 17.70 -5.28 -14.70
C LYS A 172 16.24 -5.70 -14.70
N TYR A 173 15.34 -4.74 -14.86
CA TYR A 173 13.89 -4.94 -14.89
C TYR A 173 13.27 -4.35 -16.15
N TYR A 174 12.08 -4.85 -16.51
CA TYR A 174 11.32 -4.28 -17.61
C TYR A 174 10.77 -2.90 -17.22
N PHE A 175 11.11 -1.88 -18.00
CA PHE A 175 10.53 -0.55 -17.86
C PHE A 175 10.46 0.13 -19.21
N LYS A 176 9.25 0.31 -19.73
CA LYS A 176 9.01 1.05 -20.96
C LYS A 176 8.69 2.51 -20.62
N GLN A 177 9.73 3.33 -20.53
CA GLN A 177 9.59 4.76 -20.26
C GLN A 177 8.59 5.39 -21.24
N GLN A 178 7.59 6.07 -20.69
CA GLN A 178 6.70 6.94 -21.44
C GLN A 178 7.23 8.36 -21.34
N PHE A 179 7.24 9.06 -22.46
CA PHE A 179 7.58 10.48 -22.52
C PHE A 179 6.29 11.27 -22.67
N GLU A 180 6.11 12.29 -21.84
CA GLU A 180 5.05 13.27 -22.07
C GLU A 180 5.38 14.03 -23.36
N LYS A 181 4.33 14.41 -24.11
CA LYS A 181 4.52 15.36 -25.21
C LYS A 181 5.01 16.65 -24.58
N GLY A 182 6.23 17.07 -24.90
CA GLY A 182 6.79 18.31 -24.37
C GLY A 182 5.83 19.47 -24.61
N ASN A 183 5.59 20.29 -23.59
CA ASN A 183 4.81 21.50 -23.74
C ASN A 183 5.62 22.47 -24.63
N PRO A 184 5.17 22.80 -25.85
CA PRO A 184 5.94 23.65 -26.75
C PRO A 184 6.15 25.07 -26.19
N GLU A 185 5.38 25.48 -25.18
CA GLU A 185 5.47 26.81 -24.56
C GLU A 185 6.52 26.91 -23.43
N GLY A 186 7.19 25.82 -23.07
CA GLY A 186 8.10 25.75 -21.91
C GLY A 186 9.57 25.47 -22.22
N SER A 187 10.00 25.49 -23.48
CA SER A 187 11.41 25.21 -23.81
C SER A 187 12.31 26.37 -23.40
N HIS A 188 12.81 26.34 -22.16
CA HIS A 188 14.02 27.06 -21.81
C HIS A 188 15.18 26.53 -22.66
N SER A 189 15.72 27.40 -23.48
CA SER A 189 17.00 27.22 -24.16
C SER A 189 18.08 26.89 -23.13
N GLN A 190 18.45 25.62 -23.01
CA GLN A 190 19.73 25.28 -22.41
C GLN A 190 20.82 25.68 -23.39
N GLY A 191 21.37 26.87 -23.17
CA GLY A 191 22.64 27.27 -23.76
C GLY A 191 23.71 26.28 -23.31
N HIS A 192 24.26 25.56 -24.28
CA HIS A 192 25.58 24.98 -24.12
C HIS A 192 26.59 26.13 -24.10
N SER A 193 27.31 26.25 -22.99
CA SER A 193 28.47 27.12 -22.87
C SER A 193 29.61 26.28 -22.31
N GLY A 194 30.64 26.06 -23.14
CA GLY A 194 32.04 25.84 -22.73
C GLY A 194 32.39 24.45 -22.26
#